data_AF-A0A7V1N269-F1
#
_entry.id   AF-A0A7V1N269-F1
#
_cell.length_a   1.000
_cell.length_b   1.000
_cell.length_c   1.000
_cell.angle_alpha   90.00
_cell.angle_beta   90.00
_cell.angle_gamma   90.00
#
_symmetry.space_group_name_H-M   'P 1'
#
loop_
_entity.id
_entity.type
_entity.pdbx_description
1 polymer ?
#
loop_
_entity_poly.entity_id
_entity_poly.type
_entity_poly.pdbx_seq_one_letter_code
_entity_poly.pdbx_strand_id
1 'polypeptide(L)'
;MKKLLPFKAIFLFLLISLFMLTSLSSLSGAQSIPWEYYSKYKIVVPFSCGNLAAKLSFKVEARFRDNAHYYNKIPVGISVKVNNHWEVGLFYALKNKKNKSHWDNYHLIWPEATFHASLSSIAIDDRQRFELHLTDRDQRYRNFLRIKFSALNGKLIPWIGNEARYFFKRKQIAMNEVFIGLIFKPYTPLSLNVFYDYRTVKKQANRWESANVIQTQVTYSF
;
A
#
# COMPACT_ATOMS: atom_id res chain seq x y z
N MET A 1 13.55 2.52 -42.20
CA MET A 1 13.60 3.39 -41.00
C MET A 1 13.48 2.52 -39.74
N LYS A 2 14.57 2.37 -38.97
CA LYS A 2 14.54 1.62 -37.71
C LYS A 2 13.77 2.43 -36.66
N LYS A 3 12.67 1.89 -36.14
CA LYS A 3 11.94 2.50 -35.02
C LYS A 3 12.86 2.49 -33.80
N LEU A 4 13.41 3.65 -33.45
CA LEU A 4 14.09 3.87 -32.18
C LEU A 4 13.10 3.49 -31.07
N LEU A 5 13.45 2.48 -30.27
CA LEU A 5 12.77 2.21 -29.00
C LEU A 5 12.70 3.54 -28.24
N PRO A 6 11.52 3.98 -27.77
CA PRO A 6 11.42 5.26 -27.10
C PRO A 6 12.29 5.20 -25.86
N PHE A 7 13.22 6.15 -25.70
CA PHE A 7 14.13 6.29 -24.56
C PHE A 7 13.44 6.07 -23.19
N LYS A 8 12.15 6.41 -23.10
CA LYS A 8 11.26 6.15 -21.96
C LYS A 8 11.12 4.67 -21.58
N ALA A 9 11.03 3.76 -22.56
CA ALA A 9 10.92 2.33 -22.34
C ALA A 9 12.24 1.72 -21.84
N ILE A 10 13.37 2.19 -22.37
CA ILE A 10 14.71 1.77 -21.93
C ILE A 10 14.98 2.27 -20.51
N PHE A 11 14.63 3.53 -20.21
CA PHE A 11 14.77 4.09 -18.87
C PHE A 11 13.87 3.38 -17.85
N LEU A 12 12.61 3.08 -18.21
CA LEU A 12 11.70 2.31 -17.36
C LEU A 12 12.22 0.89 -17.11
N PHE A 13 12.74 0.23 -18.15
CA PHE A 13 13.36 -1.09 -18.02
C PHE A 13 14.56 -1.03 -17.07
N LEU A 14 15.49 -0.08 -17.25
CA LEU A 14 16.65 0.11 -16.39
C LEU A 14 16.27 0.41 -14.93
N LEU A 15 15.21 1.21 -14.71
CA LEU A 15 14.72 1.50 -13.37
C LEU A 15 14.13 0.24 -12.70
N ILE A 16 13.37 -0.56 -13.45
CA ILE A 16 12.85 -1.85 -12.98
C ILE A 16 14.00 -2.82 -12.70
N SER A 17 14.99 -2.90 -13.58
CA SER A 17 16.17 -3.76 -13.40
C SER A 17 16.98 -3.38 -12.17
N LEU A 18 17.26 -2.08 -11.97
CA LEU A 18 17.99 -1.57 -10.81
C LEU A 18 17.22 -1.85 -9.52
N PHE A 19 15.90 -1.64 -9.53
CA PHE A 19 15.04 -1.94 -8.40
C PHE A 19 15.03 -3.44 -8.06
N MET A 20 14.94 -4.31 -9.06
CA MET A 20 15.03 -5.77 -8.88
C MET A 20 16.40 -6.20 -8.37
N LEU A 21 17.49 -5.61 -8.86
CA LEU A 21 18.85 -5.91 -8.39
C LEU A 21 19.05 -5.53 -6.91
N THR A 22 18.48 -4.39 -6.47
CA THR A 22 18.56 -3.96 -5.06
C THR A 22 17.67 -4.76 -4.10
N SER A 23 16.57 -5.34 -4.59
CA SER A 23 15.72 -6.23 -3.77
C SER A 23 16.32 -7.65 -3.66
N LEU A 24 17.04 -8.10 -4.69
CA LEU A 24 17.69 -9.41 -4.74
C LEU A 24 18.91 -9.53 -3.82
N SER A 25 19.64 -8.44 -3.55
CA SER A 25 20.82 -8.46 -2.66
C SER A 25 20.51 -8.73 -1.17
N SER A 26 19.24 -8.93 -0.82
CA SER A 26 18.80 -9.31 0.53
C SER A 26 18.52 -10.82 0.71
N LEU A 27 18.68 -11.63 -0.34
CA LEU A 27 18.38 -13.07 -0.35
C LEU A 27 19.61 -13.92 0.00
N SER A 28 19.92 -14.03 1.29
CA SER A 28 20.75 -15.14 1.80
C SER A 28 19.89 -16.09 2.62
N GLY A 29 19.58 -17.27 2.06
CA GLY A 29 18.94 -18.38 2.77
C GLY A 29 17.67 -18.89 2.08
N ALA A 30 17.80 -19.91 1.22
CA ALA A 30 16.68 -20.54 0.53
C ALA A 30 15.83 -21.40 1.49
N GLN A 31 14.83 -20.77 2.09
CA GLN A 31 13.56 -21.43 2.43
C GLN A 31 12.54 -21.01 1.37
N SER A 32 11.57 -21.88 1.03
CA SER A 32 10.48 -21.52 0.12
C SER A 32 9.75 -20.29 0.67
N ILE A 33 9.72 -19.22 -0.12
CA ILE A 33 9.09 -17.96 0.27
C ILE A 33 7.57 -18.16 0.15
N PRO A 34 6.79 -18.07 1.26
CA PRO A 34 5.36 -18.35 1.25
C PRO A 34 4.59 -17.37 0.37
N TRP A 35 3.47 -17.84 -0.19
CA TRP A 35 2.54 -17.04 -0.96
C TRP A 35 1.31 -16.65 -0.13
N GLU A 36 0.83 -15.43 -0.33
CA GLU A 36 -0.40 -14.91 0.26
C GLU A 36 -1.23 -14.16 -0.79
N TYR A 37 -2.53 -14.04 -0.52
CA TYR A 37 -3.45 -13.26 -1.34
C TYR A 37 -4.24 -12.28 -0.49
N TYR A 38 -4.24 -10.99 -0.84
CA TYR A 38 -5.01 -9.94 -0.16
C TYR A 38 -6.11 -9.40 -1.07
N SER A 39 -7.35 -9.44 -0.58
CA SER A 39 -8.50 -8.81 -1.24
C SER A 39 -8.87 -7.53 -0.50
N LYS A 40 -9.00 -6.43 -1.25
CA LYS A 40 -9.33 -5.11 -0.69
C LYS A 40 -10.49 -4.47 -1.43
N TYR A 41 -11.35 -3.82 -0.65
CA TYR A 41 -12.43 -2.96 -1.15
C TYR A 41 -12.29 -1.59 -0.50
N LYS A 42 -12.47 -0.53 -1.29
CA LYS A 42 -12.44 0.85 -0.81
C LYS A 42 -13.64 1.60 -1.38
N ILE A 43 -14.38 2.27 -0.52
CA ILE A 43 -15.42 3.22 -0.89
C ILE A 43 -14.95 4.60 -0.44
N VAL A 44 -15.07 5.58 -1.33
CA VAL A 44 -14.79 6.99 -1.07
C VAL A 44 -16.04 7.80 -1.35
N VAL A 45 -16.49 8.56 -0.35
CA VAL A 45 -17.61 9.49 -0.48
C VAL A 45 -17.04 10.89 -0.30
N PRO A 46 -16.89 11.67 -1.38
CA PRO A 46 -16.51 13.08 -1.24
C PRO A 46 -17.68 13.86 -0.64
N PHE A 47 -17.35 14.84 0.20
CA PHE A 47 -18.33 15.78 0.74
C PHE A 47 -17.66 17.12 1.02
N SER A 48 -18.44 18.19 1.05
CA SER A 48 -17.96 19.54 1.33
C SER A 48 -18.62 20.06 2.60
N CYS A 49 -17.83 20.72 3.45
CA CYS A 49 -18.33 21.45 4.62
C CYS A 49 -17.83 22.90 4.50
N GLY A 50 -18.69 23.79 4.03
CA GLY A 50 -18.27 25.15 3.61
C GLY A 50 -17.21 25.08 2.50
N ASN A 51 -16.09 25.77 2.69
CA ASN A 51 -14.97 25.80 1.72
C ASN A 51 -14.04 24.57 1.80
N LEU A 52 -14.33 23.62 2.67
CA LEU A 52 -13.45 22.49 2.97
C LEU A 52 -13.89 21.24 2.20
N ALA A 53 -13.03 20.78 1.29
CA ALA A 53 -13.25 19.54 0.54
C ALA A 53 -12.73 18.33 1.35
N ALA A 54 -13.65 17.45 1.74
CA ALA A 54 -13.39 16.28 2.55
C ALA A 54 -13.82 14.98 1.85
N LYS A 55 -13.36 13.85 2.39
CA LYS A 55 -13.67 12.51 1.92
C LYS A 55 -13.89 11.59 3.11
N LEU A 56 -15.00 10.88 3.10
CA LEU A 56 -15.21 9.72 3.96
C LEU A 56 -14.68 8.49 3.22
N SER A 57 -13.84 7.71 3.88
CA SER A 57 -13.24 6.50 3.33
C SER A 57 -13.61 5.29 4.17
N PHE A 58 -14.27 4.33 3.55
CA PHE A 58 -14.52 3.00 4.10
C PHE A 58 -13.64 1.99 3.36
N LYS A 59 -12.95 1.10 4.09
CA LYS A 59 -12.07 0.09 3.51
C LYS A 59 -12.35 -1.26 4.17
N VAL A 60 -12.22 -2.32 3.39
CA VAL A 60 -12.21 -3.71 3.87
C VAL A 60 -10.99 -4.38 3.29
N GLU A 61 -10.27 -5.12 4.12
CA GLU A 61 -9.12 -5.94 3.72
C GLU A 61 -9.28 -7.34 4.32
N ALA A 62 -9.23 -8.35 3.47
CA ALA A 62 -9.17 -9.76 3.86
C ALA A 62 -7.86 -10.37 3.34
N ARG A 63 -7.23 -11.24 4.14
CA ARG A 63 -5.99 -11.92 3.72
C ARG A 63 -6.09 -13.42 3.86
N PHE A 64 -5.46 -14.09 2.91
CA PHE A 64 -5.46 -15.53 2.74
C PHE A 64 -4.02 -16.03 2.66
N ARG A 65 -3.75 -17.15 3.30
CA ARG A 65 -2.48 -17.89 3.26
C ARG A 65 -2.83 -19.37 3.29
N ASP A 66 -2.16 -20.18 2.48
CA ASP A 66 -2.42 -21.63 2.40
C ASP A 66 -3.92 -21.93 2.16
N ASN A 67 -4.57 -21.12 1.31
CA ASN A 67 -6.01 -21.14 1.02
C ASN A 67 -6.94 -20.91 2.23
N ALA A 68 -6.40 -20.51 3.38
CA ALA A 68 -7.17 -20.20 4.58
C ALA A 68 -7.22 -18.69 4.84
N HIS A 69 -8.41 -18.20 5.17
CA HIS A 69 -8.62 -16.84 5.65
C HIS A 69 -8.07 -16.68 7.08
N TYR A 70 -7.21 -15.69 7.30
CA TYR A 70 -6.53 -15.51 8.59
C TYR A 70 -6.53 -14.07 9.12
N TYR A 71 -7.04 -13.11 8.35
CA TYR A 71 -6.98 -11.70 8.72
C TYR A 71 -8.11 -10.91 8.08
N ASN A 72 -8.68 -9.98 8.85
CA ASN A 72 -9.57 -8.92 8.39
C ASN A 72 -9.15 -7.57 8.97
N LYS A 73 -9.32 -6.49 8.22
CA LYS A 73 -9.25 -5.12 8.74
C LYS A 73 -10.32 -4.27 8.09
N ILE A 74 -11.04 -3.49 8.89
CA ILE A 74 -12.09 -2.57 8.42
C ILE A 74 -11.73 -1.15 8.86
N PRO A 75 -10.95 -0.40 8.06
CA PRO A 75 -10.72 1.02 8.27
C PRO A 75 -11.90 1.90 7.90
N VAL A 76 -12.21 2.86 8.76
CA VAL A 76 -13.08 4.01 8.47
C VAL A 76 -12.33 5.28 8.84
N GLY A 77 -12.41 6.31 8.01
CA GLY A 77 -11.81 7.59 8.36
C GLY A 77 -12.20 8.72 7.43
N ILE A 78 -11.90 9.92 7.89
CA ILE A 78 -12.16 11.17 7.19
C ILE A 78 -10.81 11.76 6.78
N SER A 79 -10.72 12.24 5.55
CA SER A 79 -9.58 13.02 5.07
C SER A 79 -10.03 14.33 4.46
N VAL A 80 -9.14 15.31 4.48
CA VAL A 80 -9.37 16.69 4.05
C VAL A 80 -8.22 17.11 3.15
N LYS A 81 -8.55 17.68 2.00
CA LYS A 81 -7.57 18.30 1.11
C LYS A 81 -7.19 19.67 1.69
N VAL A 82 -5.96 19.77 2.18
CA VAL A 82 -5.42 21.02 2.78
C VAL A 82 -5.04 22.00 1.67
N ASN A 83 -4.41 21.50 0.61
CA ASN A 83 -4.06 22.27 -0.59
C ASN A 83 -3.91 21.32 -1.78
N ASN A 84 -3.36 21.79 -2.89
CA ASN A 84 -3.20 20.98 -4.11
C ASN A 84 -2.25 19.78 -3.97
N HIS A 85 -1.40 19.79 -2.94
CA HIS A 85 -0.41 18.75 -2.70
C HIS A 85 -0.70 17.90 -1.47
N TRP A 86 -1.37 18.45 -0.46
CA TRP A 86 -1.51 17.77 0.83
C TRP A 86 -2.95 17.37 1.12
N GLU A 87 -3.11 16.12 1.54
CA GLU A 87 -4.32 15.57 2.15
C GLU A 87 -3.96 15.04 3.55
N VAL A 88 -4.73 15.43 4.56
CA VAL A 88 -4.58 14.92 5.94
C VAL A 88 -5.83 14.17 6.34
N GLY A 89 -5.70 13.16 7.20
CA GLY A 89 -6.86 12.40 7.65
C GLY A 89 -6.65 11.71 8.99
N LEU A 90 -7.77 11.27 9.56
CA LEU A 90 -7.81 10.48 10.78
C LEU A 90 -8.64 9.24 10.51
N PHE A 91 -8.10 8.09 10.89
CA PHE A 91 -8.71 6.80 10.63
C PHE A 91 -8.75 5.96 11.89
N TYR A 92 -9.80 5.16 12.01
CA TYR A 92 -9.94 4.09 12.96
C TYR A 92 -10.11 2.76 12.23
N ALA A 93 -9.65 1.65 12.81
CA ALA A 93 -9.95 0.33 12.30
C ALA A 93 -10.12 -0.71 13.39
N LEU A 94 -11.07 -1.61 13.15
CA LEU A 94 -11.08 -2.94 13.74
C LEU A 94 -10.24 -3.87 12.87
N LYS A 95 -9.31 -4.59 13.48
CA LYS A 95 -8.43 -5.57 12.83
C LYS A 95 -8.60 -6.90 13.55
N ASN A 96 -8.97 -7.94 12.84
CA ASN A 96 -9.10 -9.29 13.39
C ASN A 96 -8.02 -10.17 12.78
N LYS A 97 -7.32 -10.95 13.59
CA LYS A 97 -6.28 -11.86 13.13
C LYS A 97 -6.44 -13.21 13.78
N LYS A 98 -6.43 -14.27 12.97
CA LYS A 98 -6.49 -15.64 13.46
C LYS A 98 -5.15 -16.02 14.09
N ASN A 99 -5.23 -16.56 15.30
CA ASN A 99 -4.10 -17.07 16.07
C ASN A 99 -4.45 -18.47 16.57
N LYS A 100 -3.83 -19.49 15.97
CA LYS A 100 -4.22 -20.90 16.18
C LYS A 100 -5.73 -21.09 15.95
N SER A 101 -6.49 -21.39 17.00
CA SER A 101 -7.93 -21.70 16.97
C SER A 101 -8.86 -20.50 17.24
N HIS A 102 -8.35 -19.32 17.61
CA HIS A 102 -9.19 -18.16 17.94
C HIS A 102 -8.85 -16.93 17.09
N TRP A 103 -9.75 -15.94 17.12
CA TRP A 103 -9.57 -14.65 16.47
C TRP A 103 -9.25 -13.58 17.50
N ASP A 104 -8.10 -12.95 17.34
CA ASP A 104 -7.71 -11.79 18.14
C ASP A 104 -8.24 -10.52 17.48
N ASN A 105 -8.87 -9.66 18.28
CA ASN A 105 -9.41 -8.38 17.84
C ASN A 105 -8.51 -7.24 18.31
N TYR A 106 -8.21 -6.32 17.40
CA TYR A 106 -7.33 -5.19 17.67
C TYR A 106 -7.96 -3.89 17.19
N HIS A 107 -7.85 -2.87 18.02
CA HIS A 107 -8.30 -1.52 17.72
C HIS A 107 -7.09 -0.67 17.32
N LEU A 108 -7.23 0.05 16.21
CA LEU A 108 -6.20 0.93 15.69
C LEU A 108 -6.79 2.30 15.42
N ILE A 109 -6.02 3.34 15.73
CA ILE A 109 -6.30 4.71 15.30
C ILE A 109 -5.01 5.28 14.70
N TRP A 110 -5.13 6.08 13.65
CA TRP A 110 -3.96 6.75 13.06
C TRP A 110 -4.31 8.06 12.39
N PRO A 111 -3.57 9.14 12.66
CA PRO A 111 -3.46 10.24 11.71
C PRO A 111 -2.65 9.79 10.48
N GLU A 112 -2.99 10.39 9.35
CA GLU A 112 -2.37 10.17 8.04
C GLU A 112 -2.13 11.51 7.35
N ALA A 113 -0.98 11.67 6.71
CA ALA A 113 -0.70 12.77 5.80
C ALA A 113 -0.23 12.19 4.47
N THR A 114 -0.81 12.66 3.37
CA THR A 114 -0.44 12.23 2.02
C THR A 114 -0.04 13.45 1.20
N PHE A 115 1.17 13.42 0.66
CA PHE A 115 1.67 14.35 -0.33
C PHE A 115 1.42 13.80 -1.74
N HIS A 116 0.97 14.67 -2.62
CA HIS A 116 0.68 14.40 -4.02
C HIS A 116 1.43 15.38 -4.91
N ALA A 117 2.21 14.84 -5.84
CA ALA A 117 2.87 15.60 -6.89
C ALA A 117 2.60 14.96 -8.25
N SER A 118 2.42 15.79 -9.28
CA SER A 118 2.22 15.33 -10.65
C SER A 118 3.12 16.13 -11.58
N LEU A 119 3.92 15.43 -12.38
CA LEU A 119 4.77 16.00 -13.42
C LEU A 119 4.50 15.26 -14.74
N SER A 120 3.70 15.87 -15.61
CA SER A 120 3.33 15.32 -16.91
C SER A 120 2.75 13.89 -16.79
N SER A 121 3.48 12.88 -17.27
CA SER A 121 3.07 11.47 -17.25
C SER A 121 3.43 10.73 -15.95
N ILE A 122 4.02 11.40 -14.96
CA ILE A 122 4.44 10.81 -13.69
C ILE A 122 3.66 11.45 -12.55
N ALA A 123 3.14 10.64 -11.64
CA ALA A 123 2.52 11.11 -10.42
C ALA A 123 3.09 10.37 -9.21
N ILE A 124 3.38 11.10 -8.14
CA ILE A 124 3.97 10.62 -6.92
C ILE A 124 2.95 10.80 -5.79
N ASP A 125 2.70 9.73 -5.04
CA ASP A 125 1.99 9.79 -3.77
C ASP A 125 2.94 9.34 -2.66
N ASP A 126 3.19 10.19 -1.66
CA ASP A 126 3.93 9.83 -0.45
C ASP A 126 3.01 9.92 0.77
N ARG A 127 2.81 8.81 1.47
CA ARG A 127 1.85 8.71 2.57
C ARG A 127 2.53 8.32 3.86
N GLN A 128 2.35 9.16 4.85
CA GLN A 128 2.82 9.01 6.22
C GLN A 128 1.67 8.61 7.14
N ARG A 129 1.89 7.62 8.00
CA ARG A 129 0.91 7.21 9.04
C ARG A 129 1.57 6.97 10.37
N PHE A 130 0.89 7.36 11.42
CA PHE A 130 1.26 7.02 12.79
C PHE A 130 0.19 6.12 13.41
N GLU A 131 0.38 4.81 13.35
CA GLU A 131 -0.58 3.84 13.90
C GLU A 131 -0.41 3.65 15.39
N LEU A 132 -1.46 3.98 16.15
CA LEU A 132 -1.64 3.61 17.54
C LEU A 132 -2.40 2.29 17.61
N HIS A 133 -1.75 1.22 18.08
CA HIS A 133 -2.37 -0.09 18.29
C HIS A 133 -2.84 -0.14 19.74
N LEU A 134 -4.11 0.18 19.97
CA LEU A 134 -4.68 0.42 21.30
C LEU A 134 -4.72 -0.86 22.15
N THR A 135 -5.02 -2.01 21.53
CA THR A 135 -5.08 -3.31 22.21
C THR A 135 -3.70 -3.78 22.69
N ASP A 136 -2.67 -3.64 21.84
CA ASP A 136 -1.32 -4.16 22.11
C ASP A 136 -0.39 -3.14 22.79
N ARG A 137 -0.89 -1.92 22.99
CA ARG A 137 -0.12 -0.74 23.45
C ARG A 137 1.18 -0.59 22.66
N ASP A 138 1.07 -0.62 21.33
CA ASP A 138 2.18 -0.48 20.38
C ASP A 138 1.96 0.71 19.46
N GLN A 139 3.04 1.26 18.95
CA GLN A 139 3.00 2.37 18.00
C GLN A 139 3.86 2.03 16.80
N ARG A 140 3.38 2.40 15.61
CA ARG A 140 4.10 2.13 14.36
C ARG A 140 4.02 3.33 13.45
N TYR A 141 5.16 3.73 12.95
CA TYR A 141 5.23 4.68 11.86
C TYR A 141 5.30 3.91 10.54
N ARG A 142 4.57 4.38 9.53
CA ARG A 142 4.55 3.80 8.20
C ARG A 142 4.74 4.90 7.16
N ASN A 143 5.67 4.67 6.25
CA ASN A 143 5.86 5.51 5.07
C ASN A 143 5.61 4.69 3.82
N PHE A 144 4.67 5.11 2.99
CA PHE A 144 4.35 4.48 1.71
C PHE A 144 4.55 5.47 0.57
N LEU A 145 5.53 5.20 -0.28
CA LEU A 145 5.79 5.96 -1.50
C LEU A 145 5.30 5.18 -2.72
N ARG A 146 4.64 5.88 -3.64
CA ARG A 146 4.13 5.33 -4.89
C ARG A 146 4.46 6.25 -6.04
N ILE A 147 4.97 5.67 -7.12
CA ILE A 147 5.20 6.34 -8.39
C ILE A 147 4.30 5.70 -9.43
N LYS A 148 3.44 6.51 -10.05
CA LYS A 148 2.46 6.14 -11.06
C LYS A 148 2.90 6.68 -12.41
N PHE A 149 2.72 5.88 -13.44
CA PHE A 149 3.01 6.24 -14.83
C PHE A 149 1.70 6.24 -15.61
N SER A 150 1.39 7.35 -16.26
CA SER A 150 0.22 7.44 -17.12
C SER A 150 0.46 6.67 -18.42
N ALA A 151 -0.33 5.62 -18.66
CA ALA A 151 -0.39 4.89 -19.93
C ALA A 151 -1.85 4.84 -20.45
N LEU A 152 -2.03 4.53 -21.73
CA LEU A 152 -3.37 4.37 -22.37
C LEU A 152 -4.38 5.47 -21.97
N ASN A 153 -4.02 6.75 -22.16
CA ASN A 153 -4.84 7.92 -21.83
C ASN A 153 -5.36 7.94 -20.38
N GLY A 154 -4.59 7.38 -19.43
CA GLY A 154 -4.91 7.38 -18.00
C GLY A 154 -5.91 6.30 -17.56
N LYS A 155 -6.39 5.44 -18.47
CA LYS A 155 -7.21 4.27 -18.12
C LYS A 155 -6.38 3.13 -17.53
N LEU A 156 -5.11 3.06 -17.89
CA LEU A 156 -4.18 2.07 -17.38
C LEU A 156 -2.97 2.77 -16.78
N ILE A 157 -2.71 2.56 -15.50
CA ILE A 157 -1.69 3.30 -14.75
C ILE A 157 -0.78 2.26 -14.09
N PRO A 158 0.32 1.85 -14.75
CA PRO A 158 1.39 1.12 -14.10
C PRO A 158 1.95 1.92 -12.93
N TRP A 159 2.36 1.22 -11.86
CA TRP A 159 2.97 1.87 -10.72
C TRP A 159 3.95 0.96 -10.00
N ILE A 160 4.91 1.60 -9.33
CA ILE A 160 5.83 0.96 -8.39
C ILE A 160 5.73 1.69 -7.05
N GLY A 161 6.15 1.03 -5.98
CA GLY A 161 6.20 1.67 -4.67
C GLY A 161 6.96 0.89 -3.64
N ASN A 162 7.11 1.48 -2.46
CA ASN A 162 7.65 0.84 -1.29
C ASN A 162 6.89 1.26 -0.03
N GLU A 163 6.85 0.40 0.98
CA GLU A 163 6.36 0.74 2.32
C GLU A 163 7.36 0.31 3.38
N ALA A 164 7.93 1.27 4.10
CA ALA A 164 8.73 1.01 5.29
C ALA A 164 7.88 1.16 6.55
N ARG A 165 8.10 0.28 7.55
CA ARG A 165 7.43 0.40 8.86
C ARG A 165 8.43 0.35 10.00
N TYR A 166 8.43 1.40 10.81
CA TYR A 166 9.19 1.51 12.05
C TYR A 166 8.31 1.11 13.24
N PHE A 167 8.83 0.21 14.08
CA PHE A 167 8.13 -0.32 15.24
C PHE A 167 8.72 0.30 16.49
N PHE A 168 7.96 1.16 17.17
CA PHE A 168 8.46 1.94 18.31
C PHE A 168 8.85 1.05 19.49
N LYS A 169 8.04 0.04 19.81
CA LYS A 169 8.34 -0.92 20.89
C LYS A 169 9.64 -1.71 20.65
N ARG A 170 10.00 -1.92 19.37
CA ARG A 170 11.24 -2.63 18.97
C ARG A 170 12.39 -1.68 18.62
N LYS A 171 12.14 -0.37 18.58
CA LYS A 171 13.09 0.68 18.17
C LYS A 171 13.82 0.39 16.85
N GLN A 172 13.12 -0.16 15.85
CA GLN A 172 13.74 -0.52 14.57
C GLN A 172 12.74 -0.54 13.41
N ILE A 173 13.26 -0.42 12.20
CA ILE A 173 12.54 -0.82 10.98
C ILE A 173 12.45 -2.34 10.99
N ALA A 174 11.24 -2.87 11.08
CA ALA A 174 11.00 -4.32 11.15
C ALA A 174 10.16 -4.83 9.99
N MET A 175 9.87 -3.98 9.00
CA MET A 175 9.09 -4.35 7.84
C MET A 175 9.42 -3.45 6.67
N ASN A 176 9.63 -4.07 5.51
CA ASN A 176 9.78 -3.38 4.24
C ASN A 176 9.00 -4.16 3.17
N GLU A 177 8.23 -3.44 2.37
CA GLU A 177 7.43 -3.98 1.28
C GLU A 177 7.78 -3.26 0.00
N VAL A 178 7.92 -4.02 -1.07
CA VAL A 178 8.24 -3.55 -2.41
C VAL A 178 7.07 -3.93 -3.32
N PHE A 179 6.55 -2.96 -4.07
CA PHE A 179 5.34 -3.12 -4.85
C PHE A 179 5.57 -2.87 -6.34
N ILE A 180 4.91 -3.66 -7.17
CA ILE A 180 4.69 -3.38 -8.59
C ILE A 180 3.25 -3.73 -8.95
N GLY A 181 2.58 -2.86 -9.70
CA GLY A 181 1.18 -3.02 -9.96
C GLY A 181 0.62 -2.23 -11.12
N LEU A 182 -0.68 -2.41 -11.32
CA LEU A 182 -1.44 -1.85 -12.41
C LEU A 182 -2.80 -1.39 -11.90
N ILE A 183 -3.09 -0.11 -12.08
CA ILE A 183 -4.42 0.44 -11.82
C ILE A 183 -5.15 0.55 -13.15
N PHE A 184 -6.29 -0.12 -13.25
CA PHE A 184 -7.23 -0.03 -14.35
C PHE A 184 -8.45 0.81 -13.92
N LYS A 185 -8.79 1.82 -14.73
CA LYS A 185 -9.93 2.71 -14.54
C LYS A 185 -10.89 2.56 -15.72
N PRO A 186 -11.81 1.56 -15.67
CA PRO A 186 -12.77 1.36 -16.75
C PRO A 186 -13.70 2.57 -16.95
N TYR A 187 -14.09 3.23 -15.85
CA TYR A 187 -14.88 4.47 -15.84
C TYR A 187 -14.62 5.23 -14.53
N THR A 188 -14.95 6.52 -14.47
CA THR A 188 -14.50 7.47 -13.43
C THR A 188 -14.67 7.02 -11.97
N PRO A 189 -15.84 6.51 -11.54
CA PRO A 189 -16.03 6.12 -10.14
C PRO A 189 -15.35 4.79 -9.78
N LEU A 190 -15.03 3.92 -10.75
CA LEU A 190 -14.48 2.60 -10.48
C LEU A 190 -13.00 2.51 -10.86
N SER A 191 -12.21 1.95 -9.94
CA SER A 191 -10.85 1.52 -10.26
C SER A 191 -10.53 0.16 -9.68
N LEU A 192 -9.81 -0.65 -10.45
CA LEU A 192 -9.27 -1.94 -10.05
C LEU A 192 -7.75 -1.79 -9.99
N ASN A 193 -7.14 -2.17 -8.89
CA ASN A 193 -5.69 -2.22 -8.74
C ASN A 193 -5.26 -3.64 -8.45
N VAL A 194 -4.43 -4.21 -9.32
CA VAL A 194 -3.82 -5.53 -9.12
C VAL A 194 -2.31 -5.32 -8.98
N PHE A 195 -1.72 -5.87 -7.93
CA PHE A 195 -0.31 -5.63 -7.65
C PHE A 195 0.33 -6.77 -6.87
N TYR A 196 1.62 -6.94 -7.11
CA TYR A 196 2.50 -7.80 -6.35
C TYR A 196 3.20 -7.00 -5.25
N ASP A 197 3.38 -7.64 -4.11
CA ASP A 197 4.07 -7.15 -2.92
C ASP A 197 5.09 -8.21 -2.50
N TYR A 198 6.38 -7.85 -2.59
CA TYR A 198 7.44 -8.58 -1.92
C TYR A 198 7.66 -7.98 -0.55
N ARG A 199 7.28 -8.75 0.48
CA ARG A 199 7.30 -8.30 1.86
C ARG A 199 8.39 -8.98 2.64
N THR A 200 9.16 -8.19 3.37
CA THR A 200 10.14 -8.66 4.35
C THR A 200 9.73 -8.20 5.75
N VAL A 201 9.82 -9.09 6.73
CA VAL A 201 9.46 -8.85 8.13
C VAL A 201 10.56 -9.35 9.03
N LYS A 202 11.06 -8.48 9.91
CA LYS A 202 12.03 -8.86 10.92
C LYS A 202 11.32 -9.50 12.11
N LYS A 203 11.65 -10.77 12.38
CA LYS A 203 11.18 -11.53 13.55
C LYS A 203 12.13 -11.40 14.73
N GLN A 204 11.83 -12.10 15.82
CA GLN A 204 12.75 -12.25 16.95
C GLN A 204 14.07 -12.89 16.47
N ALA A 205 15.18 -12.64 17.17
CA ALA A 205 16.54 -13.08 16.81
C ALA A 205 17.10 -12.53 15.48
N ASN A 206 16.71 -11.31 15.07
CA ASN A 206 17.22 -10.63 13.87
C ASN A 206 17.00 -11.35 12.52
N ARG A 207 16.20 -12.42 12.49
CA ARG A 207 15.87 -13.14 11.27
C ARG A 207 14.82 -12.39 10.45
N TRP A 208 15.09 -12.23 9.16
CA TRP A 208 14.11 -11.74 8.19
C TRP A 208 13.32 -12.91 7.61
N GLU A 209 12.01 -12.75 7.57
CA GLU A 209 11.10 -13.64 6.84
C GLU A 209 10.51 -12.86 5.66
N SER A 210 10.50 -13.50 4.49
CA SER A 210 9.92 -12.94 3.29
C SER A 210 8.57 -13.58 2.97
N ALA A 211 7.72 -12.89 2.22
CA ALA A 211 6.49 -13.42 1.64
C ALA A 211 6.24 -12.80 0.27
N ASN A 212 5.76 -13.62 -0.66
CA ASN A 212 5.19 -13.18 -1.93
C ASN A 212 3.71 -12.92 -1.72
N VAL A 213 3.21 -11.75 -2.11
CA VAL A 213 1.80 -11.41 -1.93
C VAL A 213 1.21 -10.87 -3.22
N ILE A 214 0.10 -11.45 -3.67
CA ILE A 214 -0.74 -10.86 -4.71
C ILE A 214 -1.88 -10.10 -4.04
N GLN A 215 -2.13 -8.88 -4.49
CA GLN A 215 -3.16 -8.03 -3.92
C GLN A 215 -4.09 -7.52 -5.01
N THR A 216 -5.38 -7.55 -4.72
CA THR A 216 -6.41 -6.88 -5.50
C THR A 216 -7.04 -5.79 -4.66
N GLN A 217 -7.35 -4.66 -5.27
CA GLN A 217 -8.12 -3.61 -4.64
C GLN A 217 -9.14 -3.05 -5.62
N VAL A 218 -10.41 -3.18 -5.27
CA VAL A 218 -11.50 -2.47 -5.94
C VAL A 218 -11.74 -1.17 -5.18
N THR A 219 -11.78 -0.05 -5.89
CA THR A 219 -12.14 1.26 -5.32
C THR A 219 -13.32 1.85 -6.07
N TYR A 220 -14.37 2.19 -5.33
CA TYR A 220 -15.49 2.97 -5.81
C TYR A 220 -15.46 4.37 -5.18
N SER A 221 -15.56 5.41 -6.01
CA SER A 221 -15.64 6.81 -5.57
C SER A 221 -16.95 7.39 -6.07
N PHE A 222 -17.79 7.85 -5.15
CA PHE A 222 -19.03 8.56 -5.47
C PHE A 222 -18.74 9.93 -6.09
#